data_AF-A0A814V3P2-F1
#
_entry.id   AF-A0A814V3P2-F1
#
_cell.length_a   1.000
_cell.length_b   1.000
_cell.length_c   1.000
_cell.angle_alpha   90.00
_cell.angle_beta   90.00
_cell.angle_gamma   90.00
#
_symmetry.space_group_name_H-M   'P 1'
#
loop_
_entity.id
_entity.type
_entity.pdbx_description
1 polymer ?
#
loop_
_entity_poly.entity_id
_entity_poly.type
_entity_poly.pdbx_seq_one_letter_code
_entity_poly.pdbx_strand_id
1 'polypeptide(L)'
;METSLASVIFVNGSTPTAHWYNEISLYNYSSPGFTSATGHFTQVAWSDSTQLGIGIALTSNNLIAYTVANYYPPGNILNQFATKVPPLCASTTTIGITSSAYFTIGGGQTLGSSSSTNTASTPTTVVAKRIRQRRITSYEVVRLYIDRIRSIQSYLNVYIDERFDRTLIKAQEIDRISDNEKYLSDQWREERPSFLGVPFTIKESMEFLGFCNLTKNAARKNVISTQTAKAVGNMLQSGAILLCNTNVSEGCMWFESRNSLYDATNNPYDLTRIIGGVVQVVPVVLF
;
A
#
# COMPACT_ATOMS: atom_id res chain seq x y z
N MET A 1 29.89 1.59 -30.80
CA MET A 1 30.12 1.63 -29.34
C MET A 1 28.75 1.45 -28.70
N GLU A 2 28.30 0.19 -28.59
CA GLU A 2 27.00 -0.18 -28.04
C GLU A 2 27.04 -0.05 -26.51
N THR A 3 26.20 0.81 -25.95
CA THR A 3 25.94 0.82 -24.51
C THR A 3 24.89 -0.23 -24.20
N SER A 4 25.38 -1.34 -23.61
CA SER A 4 24.60 -2.42 -23.03
C SER A 4 23.45 -1.90 -22.16
N LEU A 5 22.23 -2.29 -22.50
CA LEU A 5 21.04 -2.08 -21.69
C LEU A 5 21.23 -2.83 -20.36
N ALA A 6 21.41 -2.08 -19.27
CA ALA A 6 21.33 -2.65 -17.94
C ALA A 6 19.95 -3.31 -17.78
N SER A 7 19.93 -4.64 -17.75
CA SER A 7 18.76 -5.45 -17.52
C SER A 7 18.14 -5.04 -16.19
N VAL A 8 16.93 -4.47 -16.25
CA VAL A 8 16.12 -4.18 -15.07
C VAL A 8 15.86 -5.51 -14.36
N ILE A 9 16.48 -5.70 -13.19
CA ILE A 9 16.29 -6.90 -12.36
C ILE A 9 14.86 -6.86 -11.82
N PHE A 10 13.97 -7.63 -12.44
CA PHE A 10 12.64 -7.90 -11.91
C PHE A 10 12.77 -8.91 -10.76
N VAL A 11 12.61 -8.46 -9.52
CA VAL A 11 12.59 -9.34 -8.35
C VAL A 11 11.17 -9.91 -8.23
N ASN A 12 10.98 -11.12 -8.74
CA ASN A 12 9.73 -11.84 -8.55
C ASN A 12 9.64 -12.36 -7.10
N GLY A 13 8.47 -12.23 -6.47
CA GLY A 13 8.21 -12.71 -5.11
C GLY A 13 8.40 -14.21 -4.91
N SER A 14 8.49 -15.00 -5.99
CA SER A 14 8.83 -16.43 -5.96
C SER A 14 10.22 -16.69 -5.35
N THR A 15 11.21 -15.84 -5.64
CA THR A 15 12.59 -16.01 -5.18
C THR A 15 12.73 -15.89 -3.65
N PRO A 16 12.30 -14.78 -3.00
CA PRO A 16 12.38 -14.67 -1.55
C PRO A 16 11.51 -15.72 -0.84
N THR A 17 10.31 -16.02 -1.38
CA THR A 17 9.43 -17.05 -0.80
C THR A 17 10.08 -18.43 -0.82
N ALA A 18 10.73 -18.80 -1.94
CA ALA A 18 11.47 -20.06 -2.03
C ALA A 18 12.66 -20.10 -1.07
N HIS A 19 13.43 -19.02 -0.95
CA HIS A 19 14.53 -18.94 0.00
C HIS A 19 14.06 -19.11 1.45
N TRP A 20 13.01 -18.41 1.86
CA TRP A 20 12.43 -18.55 3.20
C TRP A 20 11.87 -19.94 3.45
N TYR A 21 11.16 -20.51 2.48
CA TYR A 21 10.56 -21.83 2.65
C TYR A 21 11.61 -22.95 2.69
N ASN A 22 12.73 -22.84 1.96
CA ASN A 22 13.78 -23.86 1.92
C ASN A 22 14.47 -24.13 3.28
N GLU A 23 14.36 -23.20 4.23
CA GLU A 23 14.79 -23.40 5.62
C GLU A 23 14.00 -24.53 6.32
N ILE A 24 12.89 -25.00 5.75
CA ILE A 24 12.15 -26.20 6.20
C ILE A 24 13.06 -27.42 6.37
N SER A 25 14.09 -27.54 5.53
CA SER A 25 15.09 -28.62 5.59
C SER A 25 15.95 -28.60 6.86
N LEU A 26 16.02 -27.44 7.53
CA LEU A 26 16.78 -27.21 8.75
C LEU A 26 15.89 -27.25 10.01
N TYR A 27 14.57 -27.34 9.85
CA TYR A 27 13.62 -27.31 10.98
C TYR A 27 13.47 -28.69 11.63
N ASN A 28 13.69 -28.73 12.95
CA ASN A 28 13.58 -29.96 13.73
C ASN A 28 12.15 -30.14 14.28
N TYR A 29 11.32 -30.92 13.57
CA TYR A 29 9.96 -31.23 13.99
C TYR A 29 9.87 -32.07 15.28
N SER A 30 10.93 -32.80 15.63
CA SER A 30 10.99 -33.57 16.89
C SER A 30 11.31 -32.70 18.11
N SER A 31 11.84 -31.49 17.89
CA SER A 31 12.09 -30.49 18.92
C SER A 31 11.72 -29.08 18.42
N PRO A 32 10.41 -28.78 18.28
CA PRO A 32 9.93 -27.53 17.70
C PRO A 32 10.39 -26.30 18.48
N GLY A 33 10.96 -25.32 17.80
CA GLY A 33 11.43 -24.09 18.43
C GLY A 33 12.00 -23.07 17.44
N PHE A 34 12.38 -21.90 17.95
CA PHE A 34 13.02 -20.87 17.15
C PHE A 34 14.52 -21.17 16.97
N THR A 35 15.02 -21.08 15.75
CA THR A 35 16.45 -20.97 15.48
C THR A 35 16.68 -19.86 14.46
N SER A 36 17.84 -19.20 14.52
CA SER A 36 18.20 -18.17 13.55
C SER A 36 18.26 -18.68 12.10
N ALA A 37 18.42 -19.99 11.91
CA ALA A 37 18.46 -20.64 10.60
C ALA A 37 17.09 -21.05 10.05
N THR A 38 16.01 -20.97 10.84
CA THR A 38 14.65 -21.42 10.45
C THR A 38 13.57 -20.38 10.69
N GLY A 39 13.96 -19.18 11.13
CA GLY A 39 13.05 -18.12 11.51
C GLY A 39 12.15 -17.64 10.37
N HIS A 40 12.63 -17.65 9.12
CA HIS A 40 11.81 -17.22 7.99
C HIS A 40 10.81 -18.31 7.61
N PHE A 41 11.24 -19.57 7.55
CA PHE A 41 10.33 -20.70 7.29
C PHE A 41 9.20 -20.76 8.32
N THR A 42 9.55 -20.72 9.60
CA THR A 42 8.58 -20.83 10.69
C THR A 42 7.55 -19.71 10.68
N GLN A 43 7.93 -18.50 10.24
CA GLN A 43 7.00 -17.40 10.03
C GLN A 43 6.11 -17.60 8.79
N VAL A 44 6.66 -18.09 7.68
CA VAL A 44 5.90 -18.40 6.45
C VAL A 44 4.85 -19.50 6.72
N ALA A 45 5.21 -20.50 7.52
CA ALA A 45 4.36 -21.64 7.85
C ALA A 45 3.40 -21.38 9.04
N TRP A 46 3.43 -20.18 9.64
CA TRP A 46 2.72 -19.90 10.90
C TRP A 46 1.19 -19.86 10.71
N SER A 47 0.49 -20.84 11.28
CA SER A 47 -0.95 -21.08 11.04
C SER A 47 -1.88 -19.93 11.43
N ASP A 48 -1.49 -19.14 12.43
CA ASP A 48 -2.33 -18.05 12.94
C ASP A 48 -2.17 -16.75 12.17
N SER A 49 -1.16 -16.64 11.29
CA SER A 49 -0.95 -15.46 10.46
C SER A 49 -2.03 -15.41 9.38
N THR A 50 -2.90 -14.40 9.41
CA THR A 50 -4.03 -14.27 8.46
C THR A 50 -3.83 -13.14 7.45
N GLN A 51 -2.88 -12.25 7.72
CA GLN A 51 -2.58 -11.10 6.86
C GLN A 51 -1.08 -11.05 6.56
N LEU A 52 -0.74 -10.64 5.34
CA LEU A 52 0.61 -10.54 4.83
C LEU A 52 0.81 -9.18 4.13
N GLY A 53 1.82 -8.44 4.56
CA GLY A 53 2.34 -7.26 3.86
C GLY A 53 3.74 -7.52 3.35
N ILE A 54 4.02 -7.18 2.08
CA ILE A 54 5.33 -7.37 1.46
C ILE A 54 5.88 -6.02 1.02
N GLY A 55 7.14 -5.75 1.34
CA GLY A 55 7.90 -4.60 0.88
C GLY A 55 9.19 -5.03 0.19
N ILE A 56 9.55 -4.36 -0.89
CA ILE A 56 10.80 -4.60 -1.62
C ILE A 56 11.52 -3.27 -1.79
N ALA A 57 12.83 -3.23 -1.50
CA ALA A 57 13.69 -2.09 -1.72
C ALA A 57 14.94 -2.53 -2.50
N LEU A 58 15.34 -1.71 -3.49
CA LEU A 58 16.56 -1.93 -4.27
C LEU A 58 17.67 -0.98 -3.78
N THR A 59 18.92 -1.43 -3.84
CA THR A 59 20.09 -0.55 -3.64
C THR A 59 20.20 0.47 -4.77
N SER A 60 20.93 1.56 -4.55
CA SER A 60 21.10 2.66 -5.52
C SER A 60 21.68 2.23 -6.88
N ASN A 61 22.39 1.10 -6.92
CA ASN A 61 22.93 0.49 -8.13
C ASN A 61 22.03 -0.62 -8.72
N ASN A 62 20.84 -0.84 -8.17
CA ASN A 62 19.89 -1.91 -8.52
C ASN A 62 20.45 -3.33 -8.46
N LEU A 63 21.59 -3.57 -7.80
CA LEU A 63 22.22 -4.90 -7.75
C LEU A 63 21.68 -5.78 -6.62
N ILE A 64 21.14 -5.18 -5.56
CA ILE A 64 20.66 -5.91 -4.37
C ILE A 64 19.22 -5.53 -4.10
N ALA A 65 18.40 -6.54 -3.82
CA ALA A 65 17.01 -6.38 -3.43
C ALA A 65 16.78 -6.88 -2.00
N TYR A 66 16.31 -6.00 -1.13
CA TYR A 66 15.83 -6.34 0.19
C TYR A 66 14.33 -6.61 0.10
N THR A 67 13.93 -7.85 0.37
CA THR A 67 12.51 -8.25 0.48
C THR A 67 12.18 -8.43 1.95
N VAL A 68 11.12 -7.78 2.41
CA VAL A 68 10.61 -7.89 3.79
C VAL A 68 9.15 -8.33 3.73
N ALA A 69 8.79 -9.29 4.56
CA ALA A 69 7.41 -9.72 4.77
C ALA A 69 7.01 -9.47 6.22
N ASN A 70 5.83 -8.89 6.42
CA ASN A 70 5.23 -8.66 7.73
C ASN A 70 3.92 -9.43 7.83
N TYR A 71 3.72 -10.14 8.93
CA TYR A 71 2.60 -11.06 9.13
C TYR A 71 1.76 -10.61 10.33
N TYR A 72 0.44 -10.75 10.25
CA TYR A 72 -0.46 -10.47 11.37
C TYR A 72 -1.57 -11.52 11.51
N PRO A 73 -1.88 -11.98 12.74
CA PRO A 73 -1.05 -11.93 13.96
C PRO A 73 0.40 -12.38 13.72
N PRO A 74 1.38 -11.84 14.47
CA PRO A 74 2.80 -12.16 14.25
C PRO A 74 3.09 -13.62 14.59
N GLY A 75 4.00 -14.22 13.84
CA GLY A 75 4.48 -15.57 14.10
C GLY A 75 5.70 -15.61 15.00
N ASN A 76 6.33 -16.78 15.07
CA ASN A 76 7.55 -17.03 15.84
C ASN A 76 7.43 -16.69 17.33
N ILE A 77 6.23 -16.84 17.89
CA ILE A 77 6.00 -16.67 19.33
C ILE A 77 6.62 -17.85 20.08
N LEU A 78 7.50 -17.54 21.03
CA LEU A 78 8.15 -18.54 21.89
C LEU A 78 7.11 -19.46 22.53
N ASN A 79 7.44 -20.75 22.59
CA ASN A 79 6.60 -21.83 23.12
C ASN A 79 5.33 -22.17 22.31
N GLN A 80 5.13 -21.61 21.11
CA GLN A 80 3.96 -21.94 20.28
C GLN A 80 4.29 -22.77 19.03
N PHE A 81 5.57 -22.90 18.68
CA PHE A 81 6.05 -23.54 17.44
C PHE A 81 5.45 -24.92 17.16
N ALA A 82 5.36 -25.79 18.18
CA ALA A 82 4.82 -27.16 18.03
C ALA A 82 3.36 -27.19 17.55
N THR A 83 2.59 -26.13 17.83
CA THR A 83 1.17 -26.02 17.46
C THR A 83 0.93 -25.14 16.24
N LYS A 84 1.88 -24.24 15.92
CA LYS A 84 1.70 -23.19 14.91
C LYS A 84 2.49 -23.44 13.63
N VAL A 85 3.48 -24.33 13.66
CA VAL A 85 4.16 -24.83 12.47
C VAL A 85 3.59 -26.21 12.16
N PRO A 86 2.82 -26.37 11.06
CA PRO A 86 2.21 -27.65 10.72
C PRO A 86 3.26 -28.75 10.55
N PRO A 87 2.98 -30.00 10.98
CA PRO A 87 3.89 -31.12 10.76
C PRO A 87 3.99 -31.44 9.26
N LEU A 88 5.08 -32.08 8.86
CA LEU A 88 5.20 -32.62 7.50
C LEU A 88 4.06 -33.61 7.24
N CYS A 89 3.33 -33.38 6.15
CA CYS A 89 2.31 -34.32 5.71
C CYS A 89 2.98 -35.65 5.36
N ALA A 90 2.48 -36.77 5.89
CA ALA A 90 2.99 -38.10 5.55
C ALA A 90 2.80 -38.33 4.04
N SER A 91 3.89 -38.66 3.34
CA SER A 91 3.91 -38.82 1.89
C SER A 91 3.21 -40.12 1.45
N THR A 92 1.95 -40.03 1.01
CA THR A 92 1.30 -40.90 0.00
C THR A 92 -0.07 -40.27 -0.32
N THR A 93 -0.57 -40.05 -1.54
CA THR A 93 -0.46 -40.73 -2.82
C THR A 93 -0.75 -39.71 -3.92
N THR A 94 -0.07 -39.81 -5.06
CA THR A 94 -0.33 -39.07 -6.30
C THR A 94 -1.81 -39.14 -6.69
N ILE A 95 -2.53 -38.02 -6.64
CA ILE A 95 -3.78 -37.85 -7.38
C ILE A 95 -3.48 -36.90 -8.54
N GLY A 96 -3.44 -37.47 -9.74
CA GLY A 96 -3.28 -36.73 -10.97
C GLY A 96 -4.45 -35.76 -11.16
N ILE A 97 -4.12 -34.51 -11.43
CA ILE A 97 -5.08 -33.51 -11.88
C ILE A 97 -4.79 -33.22 -13.35
N THR A 98 -5.66 -33.76 -14.21
CA THR A 98 -5.78 -33.39 -15.61
C THR A 98 -6.30 -31.97 -15.73
N SER A 99 -5.62 -31.18 -16.58
CA SER A 99 -6.04 -29.87 -17.04
C SER A 99 -7.43 -29.93 -17.70
N SER A 100 -8.42 -29.20 -17.14
CA SER A 100 -9.52 -28.59 -17.88
C SER A 100 -10.51 -27.93 -16.91
N ALA A 101 -10.68 -26.62 -17.01
CA ALA A 101 -11.99 -26.02 -17.25
C ALA A 101 -11.87 -24.48 -17.25
N TYR A 102 -12.01 -23.93 -18.44
CA TYR A 102 -12.47 -22.57 -18.69
C TYR A 102 -13.84 -22.38 -18.02
N PHE A 103 -14.06 -21.28 -17.31
CA PHE A 103 -15.41 -20.87 -16.91
C PHE A 103 -15.87 -19.69 -17.77
N THR A 104 -16.94 -19.95 -18.50
CA THR A 104 -17.60 -19.11 -19.49
C THR A 104 -18.44 -17.99 -18.86
N ILE A 105 -18.47 -16.85 -19.54
CA ILE A 105 -19.35 -15.70 -19.28
C ILE A 105 -20.80 -16.07 -19.66
N GLY A 106 -21.72 -15.99 -18.70
CA GLY A 106 -23.16 -16.05 -18.92
C GLY A 106 -23.80 -14.70 -18.61
N GLY A 107 -24.47 -14.11 -19.60
CA GLY A 107 -25.12 -12.80 -19.52
C GLY A 107 -26.48 -12.79 -18.82
N GLY A 108 -26.86 -11.59 -18.37
CA GLY A 108 -28.20 -11.22 -17.94
C GLY A 108 -28.30 -9.69 -17.81
N GLN A 109 -29.02 -9.05 -18.73
CA GLN A 109 -29.60 -7.70 -18.58
C GLN A 109 -30.78 -7.79 -17.57
N THR A 110 -31.26 -6.78 -16.84
CA THR A 110 -31.24 -5.31 -16.89
C THR A 110 -31.86 -4.83 -15.56
N LEU A 111 -31.47 -3.68 -15.03
CA LEU A 111 -32.39 -2.67 -14.45
C LEU A 111 -31.58 -1.46 -13.96
N GLY A 112 -31.92 -0.30 -14.50
CA GLY A 112 -31.35 0.97 -14.07
C GLY A 112 -31.76 1.30 -12.64
N SER A 113 -30.76 1.43 -11.77
CA SER A 113 -30.86 2.23 -10.56
C SER A 113 -29.59 3.05 -10.48
N SER A 114 -29.72 4.36 -10.44
CA SER A 114 -28.66 5.32 -10.12
C SER A 114 -28.18 5.06 -8.69
N SER A 115 -27.37 4.02 -8.49
CA SER A 115 -26.68 3.74 -7.24
C SER A 115 -25.37 4.52 -7.28
N SER A 116 -25.21 5.49 -6.39
CA SER A 116 -23.92 6.08 -6.05
C SER A 116 -23.00 4.96 -5.56
N THR A 117 -22.28 4.31 -6.48
CA THR A 117 -21.32 3.26 -6.14
C THR A 117 -20.30 3.88 -5.20
N ASN A 118 -20.21 3.37 -3.98
CA ASN A 118 -19.29 3.86 -2.95
C ASN A 118 -17.84 3.67 -3.43
N THR A 119 -17.30 4.69 -4.10
CA THR A 119 -15.99 4.67 -4.74
C THR A 119 -14.86 4.51 -3.72
N ALA A 120 -15.12 4.84 -2.44
CA ALA A 120 -14.17 4.75 -1.35
C ALA A 120 -13.65 3.32 -1.10
N SER A 121 -14.50 2.31 -1.27
CA SER A 121 -14.15 0.89 -1.04
C SER A 121 -13.68 0.15 -2.30
N THR A 122 -13.55 0.85 -3.44
CA THR A 122 -13.13 0.25 -4.70
C THR A 122 -11.60 0.15 -4.76
N PRO A 123 -11.01 -0.98 -5.23
CA PRO A 123 -9.56 -1.09 -5.38
C PRO A 123 -8.97 0.03 -6.24
N THR A 124 -7.83 0.57 -5.84
CA THR A 124 -7.17 1.71 -6.49
C THR A 124 -6.90 1.47 -7.99
N THR A 125 -6.54 0.24 -8.37
CA THR A 125 -6.34 -0.16 -9.78
C THR A 125 -7.61 -0.03 -10.62
N VAL A 126 -8.76 -0.32 -10.02
CA VAL A 126 -10.08 -0.18 -10.67
C VAL A 126 -10.45 1.30 -10.78
N VAL A 127 -10.21 2.10 -9.76
CA VAL A 127 -10.41 3.56 -9.81
C VAL A 127 -9.54 4.18 -10.90
N ALA A 128 -8.25 3.87 -10.94
CA ALA A 128 -7.32 4.33 -11.98
C ALA A 128 -7.78 3.94 -13.38
N LYS A 129 -8.25 2.70 -13.56
CA LYS A 129 -8.80 2.23 -14.84
C LYS A 129 -10.07 3.00 -15.22
N ARG A 130 -10.98 3.23 -14.28
CA ARG A 130 -12.23 3.97 -14.53
C ARG A 130 -11.98 5.45 -14.88
N ILE A 131 -11.00 6.10 -14.24
CA ILE A 131 -10.57 7.47 -14.59
C ILE A 131 -9.99 7.50 -16.01
N ARG A 132 -9.07 6.59 -16.34
CA ARG A 132 -8.49 6.50 -17.70
C ARG A 132 -9.54 6.22 -18.78
N GLN A 133 -10.54 5.41 -18.46
CA GLN A 133 -11.66 5.10 -19.36
C GLN A 133 -12.75 6.19 -19.38
N ARG A 134 -12.58 7.31 -18.68
CA ARG A 134 -13.57 8.40 -18.57
C ARG A 134 -14.94 7.94 -18.06
N ARG A 135 -14.98 6.88 -17.25
CA ARG A 135 -16.20 6.42 -16.59
C ARG A 135 -16.51 7.21 -15.32
N ILE A 136 -15.48 7.75 -14.68
CA ILE A 136 -15.55 8.63 -13.50
C ILE A 136 -14.51 9.74 -13.67
N THR A 137 -14.73 10.89 -13.06
CA THR A 137 -13.77 12.01 -13.09
C THR A 137 -12.81 11.95 -11.90
N SER A 138 -11.60 12.48 -12.10
CA SER A 138 -10.60 12.64 -11.03
C SER A 138 -11.15 13.56 -9.94
N TYR A 139 -11.81 14.65 -10.33
CA TYR A 139 -12.40 15.63 -9.42
C TYR A 139 -13.43 15.02 -8.49
N GLU A 140 -14.37 14.20 -8.99
CA GLU A 140 -15.37 13.54 -8.15
C GLU A 140 -14.73 12.60 -7.13
N VAL A 141 -13.74 11.82 -7.56
CA VAL A 141 -13.02 10.89 -6.67
C VAL A 141 -12.28 11.68 -5.58
N VAL A 142 -11.47 12.67 -5.96
CA VAL A 142 -10.69 13.49 -5.03
C VAL A 142 -11.60 14.22 -4.05
N ARG A 143 -12.69 14.84 -4.53
CA ARG A 143 -13.66 15.54 -3.70
C ARG A 143 -14.30 14.59 -2.68
N LEU A 144 -14.73 13.40 -3.09
CA LEU A 144 -15.32 12.41 -2.21
C LEU A 144 -14.37 12.03 -1.08
N TYR A 145 -13.10 11.81 -1.37
CA TYR A 145 -12.10 11.51 -0.34
C TYR A 145 -11.84 12.70 0.60
N ILE A 146 -11.78 13.93 0.08
CA ILE A 146 -11.60 15.13 0.90
C ILE A 146 -12.79 15.31 1.86
N ASP A 147 -14.01 15.18 1.36
CA ASP A 147 -15.23 15.32 2.16
C ASP A 147 -15.27 14.25 3.26
N ARG A 148 -14.89 13.01 2.93
CA ARG A 148 -14.76 11.92 3.91
C ARG A 148 -13.69 12.22 4.95
N ILE A 149 -12.50 12.63 4.54
CA ILE A 149 -11.38 12.97 5.44
C ILE A 149 -11.80 14.06 6.43
N ARG A 150 -12.45 15.12 5.95
CA ARG A 150 -12.97 16.20 6.80
C ARG A 150 -13.99 15.70 7.81
N SER A 151 -14.89 14.79 7.40
CA SER A 151 -15.94 14.24 8.28
C SER A 151 -15.40 13.40 9.43
N ILE A 152 -14.26 12.73 9.26
CA ILE A 152 -13.68 11.80 10.25
C ILE A 152 -12.56 12.42 11.07
N GLN A 153 -12.00 13.56 10.64
CA GLN A 153 -10.81 14.15 11.27
C GLN A 153 -11.00 14.45 12.76
N SER A 154 -12.18 14.94 13.16
CA SER A 154 -12.47 15.23 14.57
C SER A 154 -12.47 13.99 15.47
N TYR A 155 -12.69 12.80 14.90
CA TYR A 155 -12.73 11.54 15.65
C TYR A 155 -11.39 10.81 15.60
N LEU A 156 -10.72 10.83 14.45
CA LEU A 156 -9.55 9.98 14.20
C LEU A 156 -8.23 10.73 14.21
N ASN A 157 -8.21 12.04 13.96
CA ASN A 157 -6.98 12.85 13.94
C ASN A 157 -5.89 12.25 13.03
N VAL A 158 -6.21 12.09 11.74
CA VAL A 158 -5.42 11.30 10.79
C VAL A 158 -4.44 12.11 9.95
N TYR A 159 -4.74 13.37 9.65
CA TYR A 159 -3.87 14.25 8.86
C TYR A 159 -3.51 15.53 9.61
N ILE A 160 -2.41 16.18 9.21
CA ILE A 160 -1.86 17.35 9.89
C ILE A 160 -1.81 18.60 9.02
N ASP A 161 -1.31 18.46 7.81
CA ASP A 161 -1.17 19.54 6.82
C ASP A 161 -1.81 19.08 5.51
N GLU A 162 -2.75 19.88 5.01
CA GLU A 162 -3.52 19.61 3.81
C GLU A 162 -3.38 20.72 2.76
N ARG A 163 -3.61 20.35 1.49
CA ARG A 163 -3.71 21.30 0.38
C ARG A 163 -4.94 21.03 -0.50
N PHE A 164 -6.07 20.68 0.14
CA PHE A 164 -7.30 20.22 -0.53
C PHE A 164 -7.77 21.12 -1.68
N ASP A 165 -7.73 22.45 -1.52
CA ASP A 165 -8.16 23.36 -2.58
C ASP A 165 -7.27 23.25 -3.83
N ARG A 166 -5.95 23.18 -3.65
CA ARG A 166 -4.99 22.99 -4.76
C ARG A 166 -5.12 21.59 -5.37
N THR A 167 -5.35 20.58 -4.54
CA THR A 167 -5.60 19.19 -4.96
C THR A 167 -6.85 19.10 -5.84
N LEU A 168 -7.94 19.80 -5.49
CA LEU A 168 -9.16 19.85 -6.31
C LEU A 168 -8.93 20.57 -7.65
N ILE A 169 -8.21 21.69 -7.66
CA ILE A 169 -7.83 22.38 -8.91
C ILE A 169 -7.02 21.44 -9.80
N LYS A 170 -6.05 20.70 -9.22
CA LYS A 170 -5.23 19.76 -9.98
C LYS A 170 -6.05 18.61 -10.58
N ALA A 171 -7.04 18.12 -9.83
CA ALA A 171 -7.95 17.09 -10.32
C ALA A 171 -8.77 17.61 -11.52
N GLN A 172 -9.28 18.85 -11.45
CA GLN A 172 -10.00 19.48 -12.56
C GLN A 172 -9.12 19.66 -13.79
N GLU A 173 -7.85 20.03 -13.64
CA GLU A 173 -6.91 20.12 -14.77
C GLU A 173 -6.75 18.77 -15.48
N ILE A 174 -6.58 17.69 -14.70
CA ILE A 174 -6.46 16.33 -15.24
C ILE A 174 -7.73 15.94 -16.01
N ASP A 175 -8.91 16.27 -15.48
CA ASP A 175 -10.16 16.01 -16.17
C ASP A 175 -10.29 16.82 -17.47
N ARG A 176 -9.95 18.12 -17.46
CA ARG A 176 -9.98 18.97 -18.67
C ARG A 176 -9.06 18.46 -19.78
N ILE A 177 -7.84 18.04 -19.43
CA ILE A 177 -6.90 17.47 -20.42
C ILE A 177 -7.48 16.17 -20.99
N SER A 178 -8.24 15.43 -20.18
CA SER A 178 -8.84 14.15 -20.57
C SER A 178 -10.15 14.29 -21.37
N ASP A 179 -10.79 15.46 -21.38
CA ASP A 179 -12.00 15.77 -22.18
C ASP A 179 -11.67 16.17 -23.62
N ASN A 180 -10.45 16.61 -23.89
CA ASN A 180 -10.08 17.06 -25.22
C ASN A 180 -10.06 15.86 -26.20
N GLU A 181 -10.90 15.90 -27.24
CA GLU A 181 -11.26 14.79 -28.15
C GLU A 181 -10.06 14.05 -28.79
N LYS A 182 -8.91 14.71 -28.92
CA LYS A 182 -7.67 14.13 -29.47
C LYS A 182 -7.17 12.88 -28.72
N TYR A 183 -7.73 12.63 -27.55
CA TYR A 183 -7.21 11.71 -26.55
C TYR A 183 -8.11 10.50 -26.26
N LEU A 184 -9.15 10.29 -27.06
CA LEU A 184 -10.07 9.17 -26.83
C LEU A 184 -9.64 7.85 -27.50
N SER A 185 -8.51 7.81 -28.21
CA SER A 185 -8.00 6.56 -28.81
C SER A 185 -7.55 5.57 -27.74
N ASP A 186 -7.78 4.28 -27.97
CA ASP A 186 -7.43 3.24 -26.98
C ASP A 186 -5.93 3.18 -26.71
N GLN A 187 -5.09 3.46 -27.70
CA GLN A 187 -3.64 3.59 -27.55
C GLN A 187 -3.27 4.71 -26.56
N TRP A 188 -3.92 5.86 -26.66
CA TRP A 188 -3.65 6.98 -25.75
C TRP A 188 -4.03 6.65 -24.30
N ARG A 189 -5.08 5.85 -24.09
CA ARG A 189 -5.51 5.42 -22.75
C ARG A 189 -4.49 4.50 -22.08
N GLU A 190 -3.74 3.74 -22.86
CA GLU A 190 -2.71 2.82 -22.38
C GLU A 190 -1.37 3.52 -22.10
N GLU A 191 -1.02 4.56 -22.85
CA GLU A 191 0.22 5.34 -22.69
C GLU A 191 0.20 6.30 -21.47
N ARG A 192 -0.98 6.52 -20.89
CA ARG A 192 -1.18 7.40 -19.74
C ARG A 192 -0.61 6.82 -18.44
N PRO A 193 -0.13 7.67 -17.51
CA PRO A 193 0.42 7.21 -16.24
C PRO A 193 -0.54 6.30 -15.45
N SER A 194 0.01 5.23 -14.87
CA SER A 194 -0.78 4.14 -14.25
C SER A 194 -1.71 4.58 -13.13
N PHE A 195 -1.42 5.70 -12.46
CA PHE A 195 -2.20 6.23 -11.34
C PHE A 195 -2.74 7.64 -11.61
N LEU A 196 -2.98 7.98 -12.88
CA LEU A 196 -3.50 9.30 -13.23
C LEU A 196 -4.81 9.63 -12.47
N GLY A 197 -4.80 10.76 -11.77
CA GLY A 197 -5.97 11.27 -11.05
C GLY A 197 -6.30 10.52 -9.77
N VAL A 198 -5.48 9.56 -9.36
CA VAL A 198 -5.71 8.78 -8.15
C VAL A 198 -5.19 9.56 -6.93
N PRO A 199 -6.03 9.80 -5.90
CA PRO A 199 -5.56 10.44 -4.68
C PRO A 199 -4.67 9.52 -3.85
N PHE A 200 -3.65 10.08 -3.20
CA PHE A 200 -2.83 9.38 -2.21
C PHE A 200 -2.45 10.31 -1.05
N THR A 201 -2.01 9.72 0.06
CA THR A 201 -1.42 10.46 1.20
C THR A 201 0.03 10.04 1.40
N ILE A 202 0.78 10.85 2.13
CA ILE A 202 2.14 10.53 2.56
C ILE A 202 2.25 10.61 4.07
N LYS A 203 3.27 9.98 4.64
CA LYS A 203 3.66 10.26 6.02
C LYS A 203 4.21 11.66 6.11
N GLU A 204 3.97 12.33 7.22
CA GLU A 204 4.61 13.62 7.47
C GLU A 204 6.15 13.55 7.54
N SER A 205 6.71 12.40 7.88
CA SER A 205 8.16 12.18 7.80
C SER A 205 8.71 12.11 6.36
N MET A 206 7.85 12.05 5.35
CA MET A 206 8.25 12.15 3.95
C MET A 206 8.22 13.61 3.49
N GLU A 207 9.34 14.06 2.95
CA GLU A 207 9.47 15.43 2.46
C GLU A 207 8.61 15.68 1.22
N PHE A 208 7.85 16.76 1.25
CA PHE A 208 7.17 17.29 0.09
C PHE A 208 7.23 18.81 0.11
N LEU A 209 7.62 19.42 -1.02
CA LEU A 209 7.87 20.85 -1.11
C LEU A 209 6.69 21.68 -0.57
N GLY A 210 6.97 22.53 0.42
CA GLY A 210 5.97 23.44 1.01
C GLY A 210 5.03 22.81 2.04
N PHE A 211 5.29 21.56 2.47
CA PHE A 211 4.64 20.94 3.63
C PHE A 211 5.53 21.01 4.87
N CYS A 212 4.90 20.99 6.04
CA CYS A 212 5.62 20.82 7.30
C CYS A 212 6.31 19.45 7.34
N ASN A 213 7.61 19.42 7.69
CA ASN A 213 8.34 18.20 8.01
C ASN A 213 8.96 18.33 9.39
N LEU A 214 8.16 17.98 10.38
CA LEU A 214 8.49 18.09 11.79
C LEU A 214 9.11 16.76 12.29
N THR A 215 8.80 15.64 11.62
CA THR A 215 9.00 14.28 12.16
C THR A 215 8.45 14.18 13.60
N LYS A 216 7.43 15.01 13.85
CA LYS A 216 6.77 15.27 15.11
C LYS A 216 7.68 15.52 16.32
N ASN A 217 8.86 16.11 16.05
CA ASN A 217 9.76 16.63 17.07
C ASN A 217 9.47 18.12 17.30
N ALA A 218 9.20 18.52 18.55
CA ALA A 218 8.86 19.90 18.90
C ALA A 218 9.93 20.93 18.49
N ALA A 219 11.21 20.53 18.47
CA ALA A 219 12.32 21.39 18.02
C ALA A 219 12.22 21.75 16.53
N ARG A 220 11.48 20.97 15.74
CA ARG A 220 11.33 21.16 14.29
C ARG A 220 10.00 21.77 13.89
N LYS A 221 9.17 22.26 14.83
CA LYS A 221 7.77 22.70 14.60
C LYS A 221 7.56 23.71 13.44
N ASN A 222 8.59 24.46 13.07
CA ASN A 222 8.55 25.49 12.03
C ASN A 222 9.32 25.10 10.76
N VAL A 223 9.75 23.84 10.62
CA VAL A 223 10.53 23.37 9.47
C VAL A 223 9.58 23.03 8.32
N ILE A 224 9.70 23.79 7.23
CA ILE A 224 9.01 23.52 5.97
C ILE A 224 9.98 22.82 5.02
N SER A 225 9.52 21.76 4.38
CA SER A 225 10.30 21.02 3.38
C SER A 225 10.60 21.90 2.16
N THR A 226 11.89 22.01 1.81
CA THR A 226 12.39 22.70 0.61
C THR A 226 12.54 21.76 -0.59
N GLN A 227 12.35 20.47 -0.38
CA GLN A 227 12.51 19.44 -1.39
C GLN A 227 11.40 18.40 -1.30
N THR A 228 11.24 17.63 -2.38
CA THR A 228 10.30 16.51 -2.44
C THR A 228 11.08 15.21 -2.45
N ALA A 229 10.75 14.30 -1.54
CA ALA A 229 11.34 12.98 -1.44
C ALA A 229 11.16 12.20 -2.75
N LYS A 230 12.18 11.43 -3.15
CA LYS A 230 12.17 10.72 -4.43
C LYS A 230 10.98 9.79 -4.60
N ALA A 231 10.57 9.09 -3.54
CA ALA A 231 9.39 8.22 -3.56
C ALA A 231 8.10 9.00 -3.85
N VAL A 232 7.91 10.17 -3.21
CA VAL A 232 6.76 11.06 -3.47
C VAL A 232 6.82 11.60 -4.89
N GLY A 233 8.00 12.01 -5.35
CA GLY A 233 8.23 12.45 -6.72
C GLY A 233 7.85 11.40 -7.77
N ASN A 234 8.23 10.13 -7.55
CA ASN A 234 7.86 9.03 -8.44
C ASN A 234 6.33 8.82 -8.46
N MET A 235 5.66 8.93 -7.31
CA MET A 235 4.20 8.81 -7.23
C MET A 235 3.51 9.95 -8.00
N LEU A 236 4.00 11.19 -7.87
CA LEU A 236 3.48 12.34 -8.63
C LEU A 236 3.73 12.18 -10.14
N GLN A 237 4.89 11.66 -10.54
CA GLN A 237 5.21 11.36 -11.95
C GLN A 237 4.28 10.27 -12.51
N SER A 238 3.79 9.36 -11.68
CA SER A 238 2.76 8.37 -12.06
C SER A 238 1.35 8.95 -12.24
N GLY A 239 1.20 10.28 -12.12
CA GLY A 239 -0.06 11.01 -12.31
C GLY A 239 -0.97 11.04 -11.09
N ALA A 240 -0.52 10.50 -9.95
CA ALA A 240 -1.27 10.51 -8.71
C ALA A 240 -1.29 11.90 -8.07
N ILE A 241 -2.31 12.17 -7.27
CA ILE A 241 -2.57 13.48 -6.64
C ILE A 241 -2.41 13.36 -5.13
N LEU A 242 -1.51 14.16 -4.55
CA LEU A 242 -1.32 14.21 -3.10
C LEU A 242 -2.45 14.98 -2.42
N LEU A 243 -3.09 14.37 -1.41
CA LEU A 243 -4.14 15.00 -0.61
C LEU A 243 -3.58 15.78 0.59
N CYS A 244 -2.84 15.09 1.45
CA CYS A 244 -2.35 15.59 2.73
C CYS A 244 -1.20 14.73 3.25
N ASN A 245 -0.54 15.20 4.30
CA ASN A 245 0.35 14.39 5.11
C ASN A 245 -0.37 13.82 6.34
N THR A 246 0.01 12.60 6.73
CA THR A 246 -0.60 11.85 7.83
C THR A 246 0.19 12.01 9.12
N ASN A 247 -0.53 11.91 10.24
CA ASN A 247 0.08 11.97 11.56
C ASN A 247 0.98 10.74 11.79
N VAL A 248 2.08 10.94 12.53
CA VAL A 248 3.08 9.90 12.82
C VAL A 248 3.53 10.00 14.26
N SER A 249 4.19 8.95 14.75
CA SER A 249 4.85 9.01 16.06
C SER A 249 6.05 9.97 16.03
N GLU A 250 6.41 10.50 17.19
CA GLU A 250 7.64 11.28 17.33
C GLU A 250 8.86 10.48 16.87
N GLY A 251 9.66 11.08 15.99
CA GLY A 251 10.83 10.44 15.39
C GLY A 251 10.55 9.25 14.48
N CYS A 252 9.28 8.88 14.25
CA CYS A 252 8.90 7.56 13.71
C CYS A 252 9.45 6.38 14.55
N MET A 253 9.68 6.57 15.85
CA MET A 253 10.34 5.59 16.73
C MET A 253 9.40 4.93 17.74
N TRP A 254 8.09 4.87 17.45
CA TRP A 254 7.13 4.29 18.39
C TRP A 254 6.02 3.48 17.69
N PHE A 255 5.50 2.47 18.39
CA PHE A 255 4.47 1.54 17.91
C PHE A 255 3.04 2.11 17.99
N GLU A 256 2.90 3.37 18.36
CA GLU A 256 1.65 4.12 18.39
C GLU A 256 1.87 5.48 17.74
N SER A 257 1.01 5.88 16.80
CA SER A 257 1.01 7.19 16.14
C SER A 257 0.57 8.31 17.09
N ARG A 258 1.36 8.54 18.13
CA ARG A 258 1.17 9.58 19.15
C ARG A 258 2.39 10.49 19.22
N ASN A 259 2.14 11.79 19.38
CA ASN A 259 3.18 12.79 19.55
C ASN A 259 2.70 13.97 20.40
N SER A 260 3.64 14.76 20.90
CA SER A 260 3.38 15.90 21.80
C SER A 260 2.77 17.13 21.10
N LEU A 261 2.82 17.21 19.77
CA LEU A 261 2.38 18.38 19.01
C LEU A 261 0.91 18.29 18.56
N TYR A 262 0.48 17.11 18.13
CA TYR A 262 -0.82 16.87 17.49
C TYR A 262 -1.57 15.70 18.14
N ASP A 263 -1.10 15.17 19.27
CA ASP A 263 -1.66 14.03 19.99
C ASP A 263 -1.77 12.74 19.16
N ALA A 264 -2.49 11.74 19.68
CA ALA A 264 -2.66 10.43 19.07
C ALA A 264 -3.67 10.43 17.91
N THR A 265 -3.40 9.57 16.93
CA THR A 265 -4.38 9.12 15.93
C THR A 265 -5.18 7.94 16.46
N ASN A 266 -6.50 8.01 16.39
CA ASN A 266 -7.39 6.97 16.94
C ASN A 266 -7.71 5.88 15.91
N ASN A 267 -7.91 4.65 16.39
CA ASN A 267 -8.22 3.52 15.54
C ASN A 267 -9.67 3.59 15.00
N PRO A 268 -9.89 3.48 13.67
CA PRO A 268 -11.22 3.59 13.07
C PRO A 268 -12.18 2.44 13.42
N TYR A 269 -11.67 1.30 13.88
CA TYR A 269 -12.49 0.14 14.28
C TYR A 269 -12.91 0.20 15.75
N ASP A 270 -12.07 0.77 16.62
CA ASP A 270 -12.29 0.84 18.06
C ASP A 270 -11.46 1.99 18.65
N LEU A 271 -12.11 3.09 19.02
CA LEU A 271 -11.45 4.29 19.55
C LEU A 271 -10.71 4.06 20.87
N THR A 272 -10.95 2.94 21.56
CA THR A 272 -10.24 2.58 22.81
C THR A 272 -8.91 1.89 22.54
N ARG A 273 -8.58 1.58 21.28
CA ARG A 273 -7.37 0.87 20.88
C ARG A 273 -6.41 1.78 20.13
N ILE A 274 -5.13 1.46 20.25
CA ILE A 274 -4.09 2.06 19.42
C ILE A 274 -4.33 1.74 17.93
N ILE A 275 -3.95 2.66 17.04
CA ILE A 275 -3.98 2.45 15.59
C ILE A 275 -2.71 1.74 15.07
N GLY A 276 -1.72 1.51 15.94
CA GLY A 276 -0.38 1.02 15.58
C GLY A 276 0.60 2.17 15.26
N GLY A 277 1.80 1.83 14.77
CA GLY A 277 2.90 2.78 14.61
C GLY A 277 4.01 2.38 13.63
N VAL A 278 4.86 3.38 13.38
CA VAL A 278 5.92 3.57 12.36
C VAL A 278 5.48 3.51 10.88
N VAL A 279 4.44 2.78 10.47
CA VAL A 279 4.05 2.66 9.05
C VAL A 279 2.57 2.91 8.74
N GLN A 280 2.22 4.17 8.43
CA GLN A 280 1.10 4.50 7.56
C GLN A 280 1.57 5.36 6.38
N VAL A 281 2.09 4.76 5.30
CA VAL A 281 1.73 5.34 4.00
C VAL A 281 0.34 4.77 3.78
N VAL A 282 -0.69 5.58 3.94
CA VAL A 282 -2.04 5.19 3.54
C VAL A 282 -2.14 5.56 2.07
N PRO A 283 -1.87 4.66 1.09
CA PRO A 283 -2.53 4.82 -0.19
C PRO A 283 -4.00 4.88 0.17
N VAL A 284 -4.67 5.95 -0.24
CA VAL A 284 -6.01 6.35 0.21
C VAL A 284 -6.97 5.17 0.03
N VAL A 285 -7.10 4.39 1.10
CA VAL A 285 -8.11 3.37 1.36
C VAL A 285 -8.65 3.77 2.73
N LEU A 286 -9.32 4.91 2.72
CA LEU A 286 -10.18 5.31 3.82
C LEU A 286 -11.50 4.58 3.58
N PHE A 287 -11.71 3.53 4.38
CA PHE A 287 -12.94 2.76 4.41
C PHE A 287 -14.17 3.62 4.81
#